data_AF-A0A0F2C131-F1
#
_entry.id   AF-A0A0F2C131-F1
#
_cell.length_a   1.000
_cell.length_b   1.000
_cell.length_c   1.000
_cell.angle_alpha   90.00
_cell.angle_beta   90.00
_cell.angle_gamma   90.00
#
_symmetry.space_group_name_H-M   'P 1'
#
loop_
_entity.id
_entity.type
_entity.pdbx_description
1 polymer ?
#
loop_
_entity_poly.entity_id
_entity_poly.type
_entity_poly.pdbx_seq_one_letter_code
_entity_poly.pdbx_strand_id
1 'polypeptide(L)' 'MANDIPVRMVFAGRRWRVTDTPTRLRHSIWTAPVKHRAGLYGWRFQGTDDGGQSLVFDVFRGEDGWHVQRSYE' A
#
# COMPACT_ATOMS: atom_id res chain seq x y z
N MET A 1 -3.42 -0.18 -11.10
CA MET A 1 -1.96 -0.34 -10.96
C MET A 1 -1.36 -0.23 -12.35
N ALA A 2 -0.15 0.28 -12.46
CA ALA A 2 0.63 0.27 -13.71
C ALA A 2 1.88 -0.56 -13.44
N ASN A 3 2.12 -1.64 -14.18
CA ASN A 3 3.27 -2.54 -13.98
C ASN A 3 3.46 -3.03 -12.53
N ASP A 4 2.36 -3.36 -11.85
CA ASP A 4 2.34 -3.79 -10.43
C ASP A 4 2.74 -2.68 -9.43
N ILE A 5 2.80 -1.42 -9.88
CA ILE A 5 3.03 -0.23 -9.07
C ILE A 5 1.67 0.41 -8.71
N PRO A 6 1.44 0.77 -7.43
CA PRO A 6 0.23 1.45 -7.01
C PRO A 6 0.18 2.85 -7.61
N VAL A 7 -0.96 3.18 -8.22
CA VAL A 7 -1.23 4.49 -8.86
C VAL A 7 -2.48 5.17 -8.30
N ARG A 8 -3.41 4.37 -7.78
CA ARG A 8 -4.66 4.80 -7.14
C ARG A 8 -5.19 3.66 -6.28
N MET A 9 -5.92 4.00 -5.21
CA MET A 9 -6.63 3.02 -4.40
C MET A 9 -7.90 3.61 -3.78
N VAL A 10 -8.72 2.73 -3.18
CA VAL A 10 -9.85 3.12 -2.35
C VAL A 10 -9.60 2.59 -0.95
N PHE A 11 -9.63 3.47 0.05
CA PHE A 11 -9.42 3.12 1.45
C PHE A 11 -10.37 3.94 2.31
N ALA A 12 -11.06 3.28 3.25
CA ALA A 12 -12.07 3.89 4.12
C ALA A 12 -13.16 4.67 3.35
N GLY A 13 -13.59 4.16 2.19
CA GLY A 13 -14.59 4.82 1.32
C GLY A 13 -14.06 6.04 0.55
N ARG A 14 -12.80 6.42 0.72
CA ARG A 14 -12.16 7.54 0.02
C ARG A 14 -11.26 7.05 -1.10
N ARG A 15 -11.13 7.86 -2.16
CA ARG A 15 -10.23 7.60 -3.28
C ARG A 15 -8.91 8.32 -3.00
N TRP A 16 -7.82 7.56 -3.05
CA TRP A 16 -6.48 8.05 -2.81
C TRP A 16 -5.68 7.95 -4.10
N ARG A 17 -5.10 9.07 -4.54
CA ARG A 17 -4.20 9.13 -5.68
C ARG A 17 -2.76 9.09 -5.17
N VAL A 18 -1.96 8.20 -5.74
CA VAL A 18 -0.53 8.14 -5.38
C VAL A 18 0.14 9.41 -5.89
N THR A 19 0.72 10.18 -4.97
CA THR A 19 1.39 11.46 -5.27
C THR A 19 2.91 11.38 -5.17
N ASP A 20 3.43 10.33 -4.52
CA ASP A 20 4.87 10.06 -4.39
C ASP A 20 5.32 8.84 -5.22
N THR A 21 6.64 8.61 -5.32
CA THR A 21 7.22 7.42 -5.96
C THR A 21 7.08 6.19 -5.05
N PRO A 22 6.28 5.17 -5.43
CA PRO A 22 6.09 4.01 -4.57
C PRO A 22 7.39 3.27 -4.30
N THR A 23 7.66 3.04 -3.02
CA THR A 23 8.84 2.31 -2.57
C THR A 23 8.50 0.84 -2.38
N ARG A 24 9.22 -0.04 -3.10
CA ARG A 24 9.00 -1.48 -3.01
C ARG A 24 9.62 -2.03 -1.73
N LEU A 25 8.81 -2.69 -0.91
CA LEU A 25 9.25 -3.35 0.31
C LEU A 25 9.58 -4.80 -0.02
N ARG A 26 10.88 -5.14 -0.08
CA ARG A 26 11.36 -6.52 -0.26
C ARG A 26 11.91 -7.06 1.07
N HIS A 27 11.31 -8.13 1.55
CA HIS A 27 11.99 -9.17 2.33
C HIS A 27 12.61 -8.91 3.72
N SER A 28 12.21 -7.91 4.54
CA SER A 28 12.52 -8.00 6.00
C SER A 28 11.92 -6.96 6.97
N ILE A 29 11.13 -5.98 6.53
CA ILE A 29 10.69 -4.89 7.45
C ILE A 29 9.33 -5.12 8.11
N TRP A 30 8.68 -6.25 7.81
CA TRP A 30 7.30 -6.52 8.23
C TRP A 30 7.23 -7.54 9.36
N THR A 31 7.16 -7.06 10.60
CA THR A 31 6.90 -7.85 11.82
C THR A 31 5.39 -8.11 12.01
N ALA A 32 4.64 -8.36 10.94
CA ALA A 32 3.25 -8.79 11.06
C ALA A 32 3.20 -10.33 10.94
N PRO A 33 2.54 -11.06 11.85
CA PRO A 33 2.42 -12.52 11.76
C PRO A 33 1.38 -12.87 10.69
N VAL A 34 1.70 -12.65 9.43
CA VAL A 34 0.85 -13.11 8.33
C VAL A 34 1.28 -14.53 7.99
N LYS A 35 0.50 -15.48 8.50
CA LYS A 35 0.52 -16.87 8.05
C LYS A 35 0.18 -16.85 6.55
N HIS A 36 1.17 -16.82 5.65
CA HIS A 36 1.16 -17.54 4.38
C HIS A 36 2.48 -17.25 3.63
N ARG A 37 3.22 -18.32 3.37
CA ARG A 37 4.59 -18.34 2.83
C ARG A 37 4.62 -18.17 1.30
N ALA A 38 4.19 -17.03 0.79
CA ALA A 38 4.47 -16.63 -0.59
C ALA A 38 5.16 -15.26 -0.55
N GLY A 39 6.34 -15.15 -1.15
CA GLY A 39 7.27 -14.03 -0.97
C GLY A 39 6.59 -12.67 -0.90
N LEU A 40 6.50 -12.12 0.31
CA LEU A 40 5.80 -10.87 0.58
C LEU A 40 6.58 -9.73 -0.10
N TYR A 41 5.98 -9.16 -1.13
CA TYR A 41 6.35 -7.83 -1.61
C TYR A 41 5.21 -6.88 -1.30
N GLY A 42 5.57 -5.76 -0.69
CA GLY A 42 4.66 -4.66 -0.39
C GLY A 42 5.08 -3.39 -1.08
N TRP A 43 4.25 -2.37 -0.97
CA TRP A 43 4.56 -1.01 -1.37
C TRP A 43 4.28 -0.06 -0.23
N ARG A 44 5.17 0.90 -0.06
CA ARG A 44 4.91 2.13 0.68
C ARG A 44 4.72 3.26 -0.30
N PHE A 45 3.68 4.06 -0.14
CA PHE A 45 3.48 5.26 -0.95
C PHE A 45 2.64 6.30 -0.22
N GLN A 46 2.83 7.57 -0.57
CA GLN A 46 1.91 8.63 -0.16
C GLN A 46 0.72 8.68 -1.12
N GLY A 47 -0.48 8.65 -0.55
CA GLY A 47 -1.74 8.90 -1.25
C GLY A 47 -2.34 10.22 -0.81
N THR A 48 -2.80 11.03 -1.75
CA THR A 48 -3.55 12.25 -1.48
C THR A 48 -5.00 12.05 -1.93
N ASP A 49 -5.96 12.41 -1.07
CA ASP A 49 -7.39 12.39 -1.40
C ASP A 49 -7.84 13.67 -2.11
N ASP A 50 -9.10 13.70 -2.56
CA ASP A 50 -9.68 14.86 -3.26
C ASP A 50 -9.84 16.09 -2.34
N GLY A 51 -9.87 15.88 -1.02
CA GLY A 51 -9.89 16.93 -0.01
C GLY A 51 -8.49 17.49 0.32
N GLY A 52 -7.43 17.00 -0.33
CA GLY A 52 -6.05 17.42 -0.09
C GLY A 52 -5.37 16.73 1.09
N GLN A 53 -6.04 15.78 1.76
CA GLN A 53 -5.42 15.00 2.84
C GLN A 53 -4.38 14.07 2.24
N SER A 54 -3.17 14.08 2.75
CA SER A 54 -2.10 13.17 2.35
C SER A 54 -1.82 12.18 3.48
N LEU A 55 -1.84 10.89 3.16
CA LEU A 55 -1.51 9.81 4.09
C LEU A 55 -0.48 8.89 3.45
N VAL A 56 0.43 8.34 4.25
CA VAL A 56 1.34 7.29 3.83
C VAL A 56 0.68 5.93 4.04
N PHE A 57 0.60 5.13 2.99
CA PHE A 57 0.03 3.80 3.01
C PHE A 57 1.09 2.75 2.83
N ASP A 58 1.00 1.73 3.68
CA ASP A 58 1.69 0.47 3.49
C ASP A 58 0.71 -0.58 3.03
N VAL A 59 0.96 -1.14 1.85
CA VAL A 59 0.15 -2.21 1.27
C VAL A 59 0.99 -3.46 1.05
N PHE A 60 0.35 -4.62 1.17
CA PHE A 60 0.95 -5.91 0.85
C PHE A 60 0.02 -6.72 -0.03
N ARG A 61 0.60 -7.63 -0.82
CA ARG A 61 -0.17 -8.56 -1.63
C ARG A 61 -0.45 -9.83 -0.84
N GLY A 62 -1.72 -10.07 -0.52
CA GLY A 62 -2.24 -11.31 0.02
C GLY A 62 -2.79 -12.23 -1.08
N GLU A 63 -3.49 -13.28 -0.70
CA GLU A 63 -4.09 -14.25 -1.63
C GLU A 63 -5.20 -13.62 -2.48
N ASP A 64 -5.98 -12.71 -1.88
CA ASP A 64 -7.15 -12.09 -2.53
C ASP A 64 -6.85 -10.74 -3.20
N GLY A 65 -5.59 -10.30 -3.19
CA GLY A 65 -5.16 -9.04 -3.79
C GLY A 65 -4.37 -8.15 -2.85
N TRP A 66 -4.56 -6.84 -2.98
CA TRP A 66 -3.80 -5.85 -2.21
C TRP A 66 -4.57 -5.39 -0.98
N HIS A 67 -3.90 -5.43 0.17
CA HIS A 67 -4.47 -5.03 1.45
C HIS A 67 -3.65 -3.91 2.07
N VAL A 68 -4.32 -2.96 2.71
CA VAL A 68 -3.68 -1.92 3.51
C VAL A 68 -3.31 -2.52 4.86
N GLN A 69 -2.01 -2.48 5.19
CA GLN A 69 -1.50 -2.91 6.49
C GLN A 69 -1.56 -1.77 7.50
N ARG A 70 -1.07 -0.59 7.12
CA ARG A 70 -1.07 0.62 7.95
C ARG A 70 -1.25 1.86 7.09
N SER A 71 -1.86 2.87 7.68
CA SER A 71 -1.92 4.24 7.16
C SER A 71 -1.36 5.18 8.23
N TYR A 72 -0.56 6.15 7.81
CA TYR A 72 0.04 7.17 8.66
C TYR A 72 -0.34 8.55 8.15
N GLU A 73 -0.48 9.50 9.06
CA GLU A 73 -0.75 10.92 8.77
C GLU A 73 0.54 11.72 8.59
#